data_AF-A0A7W6N7Y0-F1
#
_entry.id   AF-A0A7W6N7Y0-F1
#
_cell.length_a   1.000
_cell.length_b   1.000
_cell.length_c   1.000
_cell.angle_alpha   90.00
_cell.angle_beta   90.00
_cell.angle_gamma   90.00
#
_symmetry.space_group_name_H-M   'P 1'
#
loop_
_entity.id
_entity.type
_entity.pdbx_description
1 polymer ?
#
loop_
_entity_poly.entity_id
_entity_poly.type
_entity_poly.pdbx_seq_one_letter_code
_entity_poly.pdbx_strand_id
1 'polypeptide(L)'
;MPISKDVLPRTNCSRAPDEGMITEKDLKILWVSRTLTNIDFEYGKEVLNLERSNIEPEQKNDLKQQLLLNYRKQRAAYQALIESLRR
;
A
#
# COMPACT_ATOMS: atom_id res chain seq x y z
N MET A 1 29.26 59.71 11.26
CA MET A 1 29.79 58.61 10.43
C MET A 1 28.63 57.69 10.06
N PRO A 2 28.35 57.45 8.77
CA PRO A 2 27.30 56.52 8.36
C PRO A 2 27.85 55.09 8.24
N ILE A 3 27.06 54.10 8.64
CA ILE A 3 27.37 52.68 8.51
C ILE A 3 26.91 52.23 7.11
N SER A 4 27.87 51.84 6.26
CA SER A 4 27.60 51.21 4.97
C SER A 4 26.82 49.91 5.17
N LYS A 5 25.66 49.81 4.52
CA LYS A 5 24.92 48.56 4.38
C LYS A 5 25.45 47.84 3.16
N ASP A 6 26.44 46.98 3.37
CA ASP A 6 26.86 46.05 2.33
C ASP A 6 25.69 45.11 2.03
N VAL A 7 25.13 45.30 0.83
CA VAL A 7 24.07 44.50 0.24
C VAL A 7 24.67 43.13 -0.05
N LEU A 8 24.38 42.15 0.81
CA LEU A 8 24.62 40.75 0.51
C LEU A 8 23.85 40.38 -0.76
N PRO A 9 24.45 39.68 -1.73
CA PRO A 9 23.74 39.24 -2.91
C PRO A 9 22.64 38.27 -2.46
N ARG A 10 21.40 38.56 -2.87
CA ARG A 10 20.30 37.61 -2.80
C ARG A 10 20.77 36.34 -3.47
N THR A 11 21.08 35.33 -2.68
CA THR A 11 21.26 33.96 -3.14
C THR A 11 19.96 33.60 -3.83
N ASN A 12 19.98 33.58 -5.16
CA ASN A 12 18.94 32.94 -5.95
C ASN A 12 18.97 31.47 -5.53
N CYS A 13 18.14 31.11 -4.55
CA CYS A 13 17.75 29.73 -4.32
C CYS A 13 16.94 29.30 -5.54
N SER A 14 17.66 28.89 -6.59
CA SER A 14 17.13 27.93 -7.55
C SER A 14 16.77 26.68 -6.75
N ARG A 15 15.53 26.62 -6.26
CA ARG A 15 14.93 25.38 -5.74
C ARG A 15 15.05 24.35 -6.86
N ALA A 16 15.92 23.37 -6.66
CA ALA A 16 15.88 22.13 -7.41
C ALA A 16 14.44 21.57 -7.32
N PRO A 17 13.92 20.94 -8.39
CA PRO A 17 12.57 20.42 -8.36
C PRO A 17 12.50 19.26 -7.36
N ASP A 18 11.78 19.46 -6.25
CA ASP A 18 11.03 18.49 -5.44
C ASP A 18 11.47 17.01 -5.41
N GLU A 19 12.77 16.71 -5.28
CA GLU A 19 13.29 15.33 -5.14
C GLU A 19 12.83 14.61 -3.85
N GLY A 20 12.04 15.26 -2.98
CA GLY A 20 11.54 14.71 -1.73
C GLY A 20 10.01 14.69 -1.58
N MET A 21 9.23 15.09 -2.59
CA MET A 21 7.76 15.06 -2.48
C MET A 21 7.18 13.76 -3.00
N ILE A 22 6.39 13.09 -2.16
CA ILE A 22 5.59 11.91 -2.54
C ILE A 22 4.66 12.30 -3.69
N THR A 23 4.79 11.62 -4.82
CA THR A 23 3.96 11.87 -6.00
C THR A 23 2.57 11.22 -5.84
N GLU A 24 1.62 11.63 -6.67
CA GLU A 24 0.30 10.98 -6.71
C GLU A 24 0.41 9.48 -7.05
N LYS A 25 1.36 9.11 -7.91
CA LYS A 25 1.68 7.71 -8.24
C LYS A 25 2.17 6.95 -7.01
N ASP A 26 3.02 7.56 -6.20
CA ASP A 26 3.49 6.96 -4.95
C ASP A 26 2.35 6.77 -3.94
N LEU A 27 1.46 7.76 -3.79
CA LEU A 27 0.26 7.63 -2.95
C LEU A 27 -0.64 6.48 -3.40
N LYS A 28 -0.85 6.32 -4.71
CA LYS A 28 -1.61 5.20 -5.27
C LYS A 28 -0.94 3.87 -4.94
N ILE A 29 0.38 3.76 -5.13
CA ILE A 29 1.15 2.54 -4.80
C ILE A 29 1.03 2.21 -3.30
N LEU A 30 1.17 3.21 -2.43
CA LEU A 30 1.03 3.03 -0.98
C LEU A 30 -0.37 2.56 -0.59
N TRP A 31 -1.40 3.15 -1.19
CA TRP A 31 -2.79 2.77 -0.92
C TRP A 31 -3.10 1.34 -1.36
N VAL A 32 -2.66 0.94 -2.56
CA VAL A 32 -2.84 -0.44 -3.04
C VAL A 32 -2.02 -1.42 -2.20
N SER A 33 -0.79 -1.06 -1.81
CA SER A 33 0.05 -1.89 -0.94
C SER A 33 -0.61 -2.12 0.42
N ARG A 34 -1.15 -1.07 1.05
CA ARG A 34 -1.92 -1.18 2.29
C ARG A 34 -3.14 -2.08 2.12
N THR A 35 -3.84 -1.97 0.99
CA THR A 35 -5.02 -2.78 0.69
C THR A 35 -4.66 -4.26 0.58
N LEU A 36 -3.56 -4.60 -0.10
CA LEU A 36 -3.04 -5.97 -0.15
C LEU A 36 -2.72 -6.52 1.23
N THR A 37 -2.04 -5.74 2.08
CA THR A 37 -1.75 -6.16 3.47
C THR A 37 -3.02 -6.42 4.26
N ASN A 38 -4.06 -5.60 4.10
CA ASN A 38 -5.34 -5.80 4.77
C ASN A 38 -6.04 -7.09 4.30
N ILE A 39 -6.00 -7.39 2.99
CA ILE A 39 -6.55 -8.62 2.43
C ILE A 39 -5.81 -9.84 3.00
N ASP A 40 -4.48 -9.79 3.02
CA ASP A 40 -3.64 -10.86 3.57
C ASP A 40 -3.95 -11.09 5.07
N PHE A 41 -4.19 -10.01 5.83
CA PHE A 41 -4.55 -10.07 7.25
C PHE A 41 -5.95 -10.66 7.50
N GLU A 42 -6.98 -10.16 6.82
CA GLU A 42 -8.35 -10.66 7.00
C GLU A 42 -8.47 -12.13 6.57
N TYR A 43 -7.82 -12.54 5.49
CA TYR A 43 -7.76 -13.94 5.09
C TYR A 43 -7.17 -14.82 6.20
N GLY A 44 -6.05 -14.42 6.80
CA GLY A 44 -5.44 -15.16 7.91
C GLY A 44 -6.38 -15.30 9.11
N LYS A 45 -7.10 -14.22 9.44
CA LYS A 45 -8.10 -14.20 10.52
C LYS A 45 -9.29 -15.11 10.22
N GLU A 46 -9.81 -15.11 8.99
CA GLU A 46 -10.90 -15.99 8.56
C GLU A 46 -10.50 -17.47 8.64
N VAL A 47 -9.29 -17.81 8.21
CA VAL A 47 -8.75 -19.18 8.33
C VAL A 47 -8.65 -19.59 9.80
N LEU A 48 -8.12 -18.75 10.68
CA LEU A 48 -8.02 -19.04 12.12
C LEU A 48 -9.39 -19.20 12.78
N ASN A 49 -10.37 -18.35 12.42
CA ASN A 49 -11.73 -18.45 12.93
C ASN A 49 -12.40 -19.75 12.47
N LEU A 50 -12.21 -20.11 11.21
CA LEU A 50 -12.70 -21.36 10.66
C LEU A 50 -12.04 -22.55 11.38
N GLU A 51 -10.73 -22.50 11.64
CA GLU A 51 -10.01 -23.51 12.41
C GLU A 51 -10.52 -23.72 13.82
N ARG A 52 -10.96 -22.65 14.49
CA ARG A 52 -11.54 -22.71 15.84
C ARG A 52 -13.02 -23.08 15.86
N SER A 53 -13.71 -23.01 14.73
CA SER A 53 -15.13 -23.33 14.63
C SER A 53 -15.40 -24.83 14.79
N ASN A 54 -16.55 -25.14 15.39
CA ASN A 54 -17.04 -26.51 15.61
C ASN A 54 -17.84 -27.02 14.39
N ILE A 55 -17.23 -26.90 13.21
CA ILE A 55 -17.78 -27.34 11.92
C ILE A 55 -17.15 -28.69 11.57
N GLU A 56 -17.93 -29.55 10.91
CA GLU A 56 -17.46 -30.84 10.41
C GLU A 56 -16.22 -30.69 9.51
N PRO A 57 -15.23 -31.59 9.59
CA PRO A 57 -13.96 -31.47 8.86
C PRO A 57 -14.13 -31.30 7.35
N GLU A 58 -15.10 -31.98 6.73
CA GLU A 58 -15.37 -31.90 5.30
C GLU A 58 -15.89 -30.50 4.89
N GLN A 59 -16.91 -30.00 5.60
CA GLN A 59 -17.46 -28.67 5.36
C GLN A 59 -16.42 -27.58 5.60
N LYS A 60 -15.56 -27.77 6.58
CA LYS A 60 -14.44 -26.88 6.88
C LYS A 60 -13.42 -26.83 5.73
N ASN A 61 -13.13 -27.97 5.12
CA ASN A 61 -12.26 -28.03 3.94
C ASN A 61 -12.89 -27.31 2.74
N ASP A 62 -14.18 -27.49 2.49
CA ASP A 62 -14.88 -26.79 1.41
C ASP A 62 -14.85 -25.26 1.61
N LEU A 63 -15.12 -24.80 2.84
CA LEU A 63 -15.02 -23.39 3.18
C LEU A 63 -13.59 -22.85 3.04
N LYS A 64 -12.57 -23.61 3.47
CA LYS A 64 -11.16 -23.23 3.27
C LYS A 64 -10.83 -23.05 1.78
N GLN A 65 -11.30 -23.94 0.92
CA GLN A 65 -11.08 -23.83 -0.52
C GLN A 65 -11.76 -22.60 -1.12
N GLN A 66 -13.00 -22.33 -0.73
CA GLN A 66 -13.73 -21.13 -1.19
C GLN A 66 -13.05 -19.83 -0.72
N LEU A 67 -12.63 -19.78 0.55
CA LEU A 67 -11.87 -18.65 1.10
C LEU A 67 -10.57 -18.41 0.31
N LEU A 68 -9.81 -19.48 0.05
CA LEU A 68 -8.56 -19.39 -0.71
C LEU A 68 -8.77 -18.89 -2.14
N LEU A 69 -9.82 -19.35 -2.82
CA LEU A 69 -10.16 -18.90 -4.17
C LEU A 69 -10.52 -17.41 -4.19
N ASN A 70 -11.36 -16.98 -3.26
CA ASN A 70 -11.77 -15.59 -3.13
C ASN A 70 -10.58 -14.68 -2.81
N TYR A 71 -9.74 -15.08 -1.85
CA TYR A 71 -8.51 -14.40 -1.49
C TYR A 71 -7.59 -14.22 -2.71
N ARG A 72 -7.30 -15.31 -3.45
CA ARG A 72 -6.46 -15.25 -4.66
C ARG A 72 -7.03 -14.31 -5.71
N LYS A 73 -8.34 -14.36 -5.96
CA LYS A 73 -9.02 -13.51 -6.94
C LYS A 73 -8.89 -12.03 -6.57
N GLN A 74 -9.19 -11.68 -5.31
CA GLN A 74 -9.08 -10.30 -4.83
C GLN A 74 -7.63 -9.82 -4.89
N ARG A 75 -6.70 -10.61 -4.36
CA ARG A 75 -5.28 -10.27 -4.33
C ARG A 75 -4.69 -10.05 -5.72
N ALA A 76 -5.03 -10.92 -6.68
CA ALA A 76 -4.54 -10.82 -8.05
C ALA A 76 -4.95 -9.49 -8.73
N ALA A 77 -6.17 -9.01 -8.48
CA ALA A 77 -6.64 -7.74 -9.04
C ALA A 77 -5.78 -6.55 -8.56
N TYR A 78 -5.49 -6.47 -7.26
CA TYR A 78 -4.66 -5.40 -6.69
C TYR A 78 -3.18 -5.58 -7.03
N GLN A 79 -2.70 -6.81 -7.17
CA GLN A 79 -1.33 -7.08 -7.60
C GLN A 79 -1.09 -6.60 -9.04
N ALA A 80 -2.01 -6.90 -9.96
CA ALA A 80 -1.96 -6.37 -11.33
C ALA A 80 -2.00 -4.83 -11.35
N LEU A 81 -2.77 -4.22 -10.45
CA LEU A 81 -2.82 -2.76 -10.32
C LEU A 81 -1.46 -2.18 -9.87
N ILE A 82 -0.77 -2.77 -8.89
CA ILE A 82 0.58 -2.33 -8.50
C ILE A 82 1.56 -2.47 -9.66
N GLU A 83 1.53 -3.58 -10.39
CA GLU A 83 2.40 -3.78 -11.54
C GLU A 83 2.16 -2.72 -12.63
N SER A 84 0.90 -2.38 -12.88
CA SER A 84 0.55 -1.31 -13.82
C SER A 84 1.03 0.07 -13.36
N LEU A 85 0.99 0.35 -12.05
CA LEU A 85 1.45 1.60 -11.49
C LEU A 85 2.97 1.69 -11.44
N ARG A 86 3.70 0.58 -11.39
CA ARG A 86 5.18 0.56 -11.38
C ARG A 86 5.80 0.70 -12.77
N ARG A 87 5.08 0.28 -13.81
CA ARG A 87 5.44 0.56 -15.21
C ARG A 87 5.34 2.05 -15.52
#